data_AF-A0A1J0VNC5-F1
#
_entry.id   AF-A0A1J0VNC5-F1
#
_cell.length_a   1.000
_cell.length_b   1.000
_cell.length_c   1.000
_cell.angle_alpha   90.00
_cell.angle_beta   90.00
_cell.angle_gamma   90.00
#
_symmetry.space_group_name_H-M   'P 1'
#
loop_
_entity.id
_entity.type
_entity.pdbx_description
1 polymer ?
#
loop_
_entity_poly.entity_id
_entity_poly.type
_entity_poly.pdbx_seq_one_letter_code
_entity_poly.pdbx_strand_id
1 'polypeptide(L)'
;MAPEGATIGEIAEHLGVTKQAASQLVDDLVTRGYADRNPHPRDARARLITLTGRGWACTRAADAALAEFAQHWTDTLGAAAVTELGRSLAQVVVPGRVRPNW
;
A
#
# COMPACT_ATOMS: atom_id res chain seq x y z
N MET A 1 8.69 1.27 -0.83
CA MET A 1 8.13 1.11 0.53
C MET A 1 9.25 1.19 1.54
N ALA A 2 9.04 1.87 2.68
CA ALA A 2 10.08 2.11 3.68
C ALA A 2 10.62 0.77 4.23
N PRO A 3 11.87 0.38 3.95
CA PRO A 3 12.42 -0.91 4.39
C PRO A 3 12.56 -0.98 5.92
N GLU A 4 12.55 0.17 6.60
CA GLU A 4 12.69 0.28 8.05
C GLU A 4 11.36 0.20 8.82
N GLY A 5 10.25 -0.01 8.10
CA GLY A 5 8.90 -0.01 8.66
C GLY A 5 8.32 1.38 8.84
N ALA A 6 7.09 1.44 9.36
CA ALA A 6 6.37 2.68 9.62
C ALA A 6 5.54 2.57 10.90
N THR A 7 5.35 3.66 11.60
CA THR A 7 4.42 3.74 12.74
C THR A 7 2.97 3.75 12.26
N ILE A 8 2.02 3.39 13.14
CA ILE A 8 0.58 3.50 12.84
C ILE A 8 0.18 4.93 12.42
N GLY A 9 0.84 5.95 12.99
CA GLY A 9 0.61 7.35 12.64
C GLY A 9 0.96 7.65 11.19
N GLU A 10 2.16 7.27 10.78
CA GLU A 10 2.64 7.44 9.39
C GLU A 10 1.80 6.63 8.41
N ILE A 11 1.40 5.40 8.78
CA ILE A 11 0.50 4.57 7.96
C ILE A 11 -0.86 5.26 7.80
N ALA A 12 -1.44 5.80 8.88
CA ALA A 12 -2.72 6.48 8.82
C ALA A 12 -2.67 7.74 7.94
N GLU A 13 -1.62 8.53 8.09
CA GLU A 13 -1.37 9.72 7.27
C GLU A 13 -1.22 9.35 5.78
N HIS A 14 -0.39 8.34 5.48
CA HIS A 14 -0.15 7.88 4.11
C HIS A 14 -1.42 7.33 3.44
N LEU A 15 -2.24 6.58 4.18
CA LEU A 15 -3.48 6.00 3.67
C LEU A 15 -4.67 6.95 3.71
N GLY A 16 -4.52 8.16 4.25
CA GLY A 16 -5.63 9.11 4.40
C GLY A 16 -6.78 8.61 5.27
N VAL A 17 -6.47 7.78 6.28
CA VAL A 17 -7.45 7.16 7.20
C VAL A 17 -7.18 7.58 8.65
N THR A 18 -8.10 7.26 9.56
CA THR A 18 -7.88 7.50 11.00
C THR A 18 -6.83 6.53 11.56
N LYS A 19 -6.14 6.92 12.64
CA LYS A 19 -5.21 6.03 13.35
C LYS A 19 -5.86 4.73 13.82
N GLN A 20 -7.14 4.77 14.19
CA GLN A 20 -7.90 3.58 14.58
C GLN A 20 -8.11 2.63 13.38
N ALA A 21 -8.52 3.16 12.22
CA ALA A 21 -8.67 2.36 11.02
C ALA A 21 -7.33 1.74 10.56
N ALA A 22 -6.25 2.54 10.59
CA ALA A 22 -4.91 2.04 10.30
C ALA A 22 -4.48 0.94 11.30
N SER A 23 -4.76 1.10 12.60
CA SER A 23 -4.48 0.06 13.59
C SER A 23 -5.21 -1.23 13.26
N GLN A 24 -6.51 -1.16 12.95
CA GLN A 24 -7.32 -2.34 12.63
C GLN A 24 -6.82 -3.06 11.36
N LEU A 25 -6.43 -2.31 10.33
CA LEU A 25 -5.81 -2.88 9.13
C LEU A 25 -4.49 -3.59 9.46
N VAL A 26 -3.65 -2.98 10.27
CA VAL A 26 -2.37 -3.57 10.70
C VAL A 26 -2.61 -4.81 11.57
N ASP A 27 -3.58 -4.78 12.48
CA ASP A 27 -3.95 -5.94 13.32
C ASP A 27 -4.36 -7.14 12.45
N ASP A 28 -5.14 -6.92 11.40
CA ASP A 28 -5.52 -7.97 10.45
C ASP A 28 -4.30 -8.51 9.67
N LEU A 29 -3.42 -7.62 9.19
CA LEU A 29 -2.18 -8.03 8.50
C LEU A 29 -1.23 -8.82 9.41
N VAL A 30 -1.10 -8.44 10.68
CA VAL A 30 -0.30 -9.16 11.68
C VAL A 30 -0.92 -10.51 11.96
N THR A 31 -2.24 -10.57 12.19
CA THR A 31 -2.97 -11.82 12.46
C THR A 31 -2.82 -12.83 11.31
N ARG A 32 -2.75 -12.34 10.07
CA ARG A 32 -2.54 -13.18 8.86
C ARG A 32 -1.05 -13.48 8.57
N GLY A 33 -0.14 -12.92 9.36
CA GLY A 33 1.31 -13.13 9.23
C GLY A 33 1.96 -12.36 8.08
N TYR A 34 1.36 -11.27 7.61
CA TYR A 34 1.93 -10.39 6.57
C TYR A 34 2.76 -9.24 7.15
N ALA A 35 2.52 -8.85 8.40
CA ALA A 35 3.28 -7.79 9.08
C ALA A 35 3.65 -8.20 10.50
N ASP A 36 4.67 -7.53 11.06
CA ASP A 36 5.10 -7.67 12.45
C ASP A 36 5.13 -6.30 13.14
N ARG A 37 4.95 -6.31 14.47
CA ARG A 37 5.10 -5.16 15.35
C ARG A 37 6.44 -5.22 16.07
N ASN A 38 7.34 -4.32 15.72
CA ASN A 38 8.68 -4.26 16.28
C ASN A 38 8.85 -3.06 17.24
N PRO A 39 9.70 -3.17 18.27
CA PRO A 39 10.10 -2.03 19.08
C PRO A 39 10.71 -0.93 18.20
N HIS A 40 10.37 0.33 18.46
CA HIS A 40 10.99 1.44 17.77
C HIS A 40 12.38 1.73 18.39
N PRO A 41 13.46 1.87 17.60
CA PRO A 41 14.84 1.90 18.10
C PRO A 41 15.17 3.16 18.92
N ARG A 42 14.42 4.24 18.74
CA ARG A 42 14.64 5.54 19.40
C ARG A 42 13.51 5.99 20.32
N ASP A 43 12.41 5.23 20.38
CA ASP A 43 11.22 5.60 21.16
C ASP A 43 10.55 4.33 21.70
N ALA A 44 10.73 4.06 22.99
CA ALA A 44 10.17 2.87 23.64
C ALA A 44 8.63 2.81 23.60
N ARG A 45 7.96 3.95 23.44
CA ARG A 45 6.49 4.06 23.39
C ARG A 45 5.93 3.79 22.00
N ALA A 46 6.77 3.91 20.96
CA ALA A 46 6.37 3.65 19.58
C ALA A 46 6.59 2.18 19.17
N ARG A 47 5.89 1.77 18.12
CA ARG A 47 6.07 0.49 17.45
C ARG A 47 6.20 0.73 15.95
N LEU A 48 7.14 0.03 15.33
CA LEU A 48 7.33 0.00 13.89
C LEU A 48 6.63 -1.22 13.31
N ILE A 49 5.84 -1.00 12.28
CA ILE A 49 5.20 -2.05 11.51
C ILE A 49 6.09 -2.37 10.32
N THR A 50 6.52 -3.62 10.20
CA THR A 50 7.34 -4.10 9.09
C THR A 50 6.63 -5.25 8.39
N LEU A 51 6.86 -5.43 7.09
CA LEU A 51 6.37 -6.62 6.38
C LEU A 51 7.21 -7.84 6.76
N THR A 52 6.53 -8.98 6.92
CA THR A 52 7.21 -10.27 7.01
C THR A 52 7.72 -10.72 5.64
N GLY A 53 8.46 -11.82 5.57
CA GLY A 53 8.80 -12.45 4.29
C GLY A 53 7.56 -12.78 3.45
N ARG A 54 6.46 -13.18 4.10
CA ARG A 54 5.15 -13.41 3.47
C ARG A 54 4.51 -12.11 3.00
N GLY A 55 4.60 -11.05 3.81
CA GLY A 55 4.18 -9.70 3.43
C GLY A 55 4.83 -9.22 2.15
N TRP A 56 6.15 -9.31 2.08
CA TRP A 56 6.92 -8.97 0.88
C TRP A 56 6.57 -9.83 -0.34
N ALA A 57 6.36 -11.14 -0.14
CA ALA A 57 5.91 -12.01 -1.23
C ALA A 57 4.53 -11.61 -1.76
N CYS A 58 3.61 -11.23 -0.87
CA CYS A 58 2.29 -10.74 -1.26
C CYS A 58 2.38 -9.42 -2.04
N THR A 59 3.21 -8.47 -1.59
CA THR A 59 3.42 -7.20 -2.32
C THR A 59 3.98 -7.46 -3.72
N ARG A 60 4.99 -8.31 -3.86
CA ARG A 60 5.55 -8.66 -5.18
C ARG A 60 4.53 -9.32 -6.10
N ALA A 61 3.67 -10.19 -5.56
CA ALA A 61 2.60 -10.82 -6.33
C ALA A 61 1.57 -9.78 -6.81
N ALA A 62 1.21 -8.82 -5.96
CA ALA A 62 0.33 -7.71 -6.34
C ALA A 62 0.95 -6.81 -7.41
N ASP A 63 2.25 -6.49 -7.28
CA ASP A 63 2.98 -5.69 -8.28
C ASP A 63 3.04 -6.40 -9.64
N ALA A 64 3.27 -7.72 -9.64
CA ALA A 64 3.26 -8.53 -10.86
C ALA A 64 1.89 -8.53 -11.54
N ALA A 65 0.81 -8.76 -10.78
CA ALA A 65 -0.55 -8.74 -11.31
C ALA A 65 -0.93 -7.36 -11.88
N LEU A 66 -0.48 -6.27 -11.23
CA LEU A 66 -0.69 -4.91 -11.75
C LEU A 66 0.07 -4.67 -13.05
N ALA A 67 1.30 -5.17 -13.16
CA ALA A 67 2.10 -5.08 -14.38
C ALA A 67 1.46 -5.85 -15.54
N GLU A 68 0.95 -7.06 -15.30
CA GLU A 68 0.20 -7.84 -16.29
C GLU A 68 -1.04 -7.09 -16.80
N PHE A 69 -1.79 -6.48 -15.87
CA PHE A 69 -2.96 -5.68 -16.23
C PHE A 69 -2.60 -4.43 -17.05
N ALA A 70 -1.55 -3.71 -16.65
CA ALA A 70 -1.05 -2.56 -17.40
C ALA A 70 -0.55 -2.95 -18.80
N GLN A 71 0.07 -4.12 -18.93
CA GLN A 71 0.50 -4.64 -20.23
C GLN A 71 -0.70 -4.95 -21.12
N HIS A 72 -1.73 -5.63 -20.58
CA HIS A 72 -2.95 -5.93 -21.33
C HIS A 72 -3.64 -4.66 -21.86
N TRP A 73 -3.70 -3.59 -21.05
CA TRP A 73 -4.20 -2.29 -21.49
C TRP A 73 -3.36 -1.67 -22.59
N THR A 74 -2.03 -1.79 -22.47
CA THR A 74 -1.09 -1.29 -23.47
C THR A 74 -1.24 -2.03 -24.80
N ASP A 75 -1.41 -3.35 -24.77
CA ASP A 75 -1.60 -4.18 -25.96
C ASP A 75 -2.95 -3.88 -26.65
N THR A 76 -3.98 -3.54 -25.87
CA THR A 76 -5.35 -3.30 -26.38
C THR A 76 -5.55 -1.86 -26.87
N LEU A 77 -5.03 -0.86 -26.14
CA LEU A 77 -5.30 0.56 -26.39
C LEU A 77 -4.10 1.29 -27.02
N GLY A 78 -2.91 0.72 -26.93
CA GLY A 78 -1.66 1.37 -27.29
C GLY A 78 -1.10 2.26 -26.18
N ALA A 79 0.23 2.33 -26.08
CA ALA A 79 0.94 3.03 -25.01
C ALA A 79 0.58 4.52 -24.88
N ALA A 80 0.33 5.21 -26.01
CA ALA A 80 -0.03 6.63 -26.01
C ALA A 80 -1.41 6.88 -25.36
N ALA A 81 -2.40 6.04 -25.67
CA ALA A 81 -3.74 6.16 -25.11
C ALA A 81 -3.76 5.85 -23.61
N VAL A 82 -3.02 4.83 -23.17
CA VAL A 82 -2.86 4.50 -21.74
C VAL A 82 -2.21 5.66 -20.98
N THR A 83 -1.18 6.28 -21.56
CA THR A 83 -0.51 7.46 -20.98
C THR A 83 -1.48 8.64 -20.83
N GLU A 84 -2.30 8.91 -21.85
CA GLU A 84 -3.31 9.98 -21.82
C GLU A 84 -4.40 9.71 -20.76
N LEU A 85 -4.89 8.48 -20.71
CA LEU A 85 -5.86 8.06 -19.71
C LEU A 85 -5.32 8.27 -18.29
N GLY A 86 -4.08 7.85 -18.04
CA GLY A 86 -3.42 8.06 -16.74
C GLY A 86 -3.35 9.54 -16.36
N ARG A 87 -3.00 10.41 -17.32
CA ARG A 87 -2.96 11.86 -17.10
C ARG A 87 -4.34 12.44 -16.78
N SER A 88 -5.37 12.00 -17.49
CA SER A 88 -6.74 12.45 -17.28
C SER A 88 -7.29 11.98 -15.92
N LEU A 89 -7.03 10.73 -15.53
CA LEU A 89 -7.42 10.20 -14.22
C LEU A 89 -6.72 10.94 -13.08
N ALA A 90 -5.45 11.30 -13.24
CA ALA A 90 -4.70 12.06 -12.23
C ALA A 90 -5.31 13.45 -11.94
N GLN A 91 -6.12 14.02 -12.84
CA GLN A 91 -6.80 15.29 -12.62
C GLN A 91 -8.05 15.17 -11.74
N VAL A 92 -8.64 13.97 -11.66
CA VAL A 92 -9.91 13.74 -10.95
C VAL A 92 -9.76 12.87 -9.70
N VAL A 93 -8.67 12.11 -9.59
CA VAL A 93 -8.35 11.28 -8.42
C VAL A 93 -7.55 12.10 -7.40
N VAL A 94 -7.99 12.11 -6.15
CA VAL A 94 -7.20 12.64 -5.02
C VAL A 94 -6.22 11.55 -4.55
N PRO A 95 -4.90 11.77 -4.61
CA PRO A 95 -3.92 10.81 -4.09
C PRO A 95 -4.21 10.49 -2.61
N GLY A 96 -4.09 9.21 -2.23
CA GLY A 96 -4.16 8.79 -0.82
C GLY A 96 -5.53 8.43 -0.28
N ARG A 97 -6.60 8.38 -1.08
CA ARG A 97 -7.89 7.79 -0.66
C ARG A 97 -8.22 6.52 -1.45
N VAL A 98 -7.43 5.47 -1.25
CA VAL A 98 -7.92 4.11 -1.57
C VAL A 98 -8.91 3.75 -0.48
N ARG A 99 -10.20 4.00 -0.71
CA ARG A 99 -11.26 3.37 0.09
C ARG A 99 -11.51 2.00 -0.55
N PRO A 100 -11.07 0.89 0.05
CA PRO A 100 -11.59 -0.41 -0.35
C PRO A 100 -13.08 -0.40 -0.06
N ASN A 101 -13.90 -0.23 -1.09
CA ASN A 101 -15.34 -0.37 -1.04
C ASN A 101 -15.63 -1.77 -1.59
N TRP A 102 -15.56 -2.77 -0.72
CA TRP A 102 -16.12 -4.09 -0.97
C TRP A 102 -17.41 -4.18 -0.16
#